data_AF-A0A965CAK7-F1
#
_entry.id   AF-A0A965CAK7-F1
#
_cell.length_a   1.000
_cell.length_b   1.000
_cell.length_c   1.000
_cell.angle_alpha   90.00
_cell.angle_beta   90.00
_cell.angle_gamma   90.00
#
_symmetry.space_group_name_H-M   'P 1'
#
loop_
_entity.id
_entity.type
_entity.pdbx_description
1 polymer ?
#
loop_
_entity_poly.entity_id
_entity_poly.type
_entity_poly.pdbx_seq_one_letter_code
_entity_poly.pdbx_strand_id
1 'polypeptide(L)' 'MNQITLRITLTTGEVVEIDTKASDIIKWEEHFDLSIDKLEKFTHLLFLAWLAAKRNSKTSNEFDVWADTVKSVEVADPKG' A
#
# COMPACT_ATOMS: atom_id res chain seq x y z
N MET A 1 -16.58 1.94 -8.20
CA MET A 1 -15.84 1.60 -6.96
C MET A 1 -14.37 1.85 -7.30
N ASN A 2 -13.76 2.93 -6.80
CA ASN A 2 -12.54 3.50 -7.42
C ASN A 2 -11.39 3.81 -6.44
N GLN A 3 -11.48 3.38 -5.17
CA GLN A 3 -10.37 3.50 -4.21
C GLN A 3 -10.29 2.24 -3.35
N ILE A 4 -9.07 1.75 -3.13
CA ILE A 4 -8.77 0.70 -2.16
C ILE A 4 -8.12 1.40 -0.98
N THR A 5 -8.79 1.42 0.17
CA THR A 5 -8.20 1.96 1.40
C THR A 5 -7.28 0.90 1.98
N LEU A 6 -6.04 1.29 2.28
CA LEU A 6 -5.04 0.42 2.89
C LEU A 6 -4.79 0.90 4.32
N ARG A 7 -4.83 -0.03 5.26
CA ARG A 7 -4.51 0.20 6.65
C ARG A 7 -3.13 -0.36 6.94
N ILE A 8 -2.20 0.54 7.22
CA ILE A 8 -0.81 0.22 7.53
C ILE A 8 -0.64 0.36 9.04
N THR A 9 -0.26 -0.71 9.71
CA THR A 9 0.17 -0.66 11.11
C THR A 9 1.68 -0.62 11.14
N LEU A 10 2.26 0.42 11.75
CA LEU A 10 3.69 0.57 11.93
C LEU A 10 4.16 -0.17 13.17
N THR A 11 5.46 -0.50 13.23
CA THR A 11 6.09 -1.18 14.38
C THR A 11 6.05 -0.31 15.64
N THR A 12 5.94 1.01 15.49
CA THR A 12 5.73 1.98 16.57
C THR A 12 4.34 1.90 17.22
N GLY A 13 3.40 1.16 16.61
CA GLY A 13 1.99 1.08 17.03
C GLY A 13 1.08 2.12 16.38
N GLU A 14 1.63 3.02 15.57
CA GLU A 14 0.84 3.98 14.78
C GLU A 14 0.12 3.26 13.63
N VAL A 15 -1.14 3.62 13.40
CA VAL A 15 -1.95 3.07 12.31
C VAL A 15 -2.23 4.19 11.31
N VAL A 16 -1.81 3.98 10.07
CA VAL A 16 -1.97 4.91 8.95
C VAL A 16 -2.95 4.32 7.96
N GLU A 17 -4.09 4.98 7.80
CA GLU A 17 -5.06 4.65 6.76
C GLU A 17 -4.82 5.54 5.55
N ILE A 18 -4.73 4.91 4.37
CA ILE A 18 -4.44 5.62 3.13
C ILE A 18 -5.22 5.07 1.95
N ASP A 19 -5.84 5.97 1.20
CA ASP A 19 -6.57 5.62 -0.01
C ASP A 19 -5.63 5.54 -1.22
N THR A 20 -5.63 4.38 -1.86
CA THR A 20 -4.96 4.19 -3.15
C THR A 20 -5.75 4.87 -4.26
N LYS A 21 -5.05 5.31 -5.31
CA LYS A 21 -5.67 5.80 -6.55
C LYS A 21 -5.18 4.99 -7.74
N ALA A 22 -5.87 5.17 -8.87
CA ALA A 22 -5.49 4.59 -10.15
C ALA A 22 -4.00 4.80 -10.49
N SER A 23 -3.40 5.95 -10.16
CA SER A 23 -1.96 6.18 -10.40
C SER A 23 -1.02 5.27 -9.60
N ASP A 24 -1.42 4.81 -8.41
CA ASP A 24 -0.61 3.85 -7.65
C ASP A 24 -0.77 2.45 -8.22
N ILE A 25 -2.00 2.12 -8.62
CA ILE A 25 -2.34 0.84 -9.26
C ILE A 25 -1.56 0.67 -10.56
N ILE A 26 -1.58 1.67 -11.46
CA ILE A 26 -0.84 1.62 -12.73
C ILE A 26 0.65 1.38 -12.48
N LYS A 27 1.26 2.13 -11.56
CA LYS A 27 2.68 1.94 -11.20
C LYS A 27 2.98 0.56 -10.61
N TRP A 28 2.04 0.03 -9.85
CA TRP A 28 2.13 -1.30 -9.28
C TRP A 28 2.05 -2.36 -10.39
N GLU A 29 1.08 -2.24 -11.31
CA GLU A 29 0.92 -3.16 -12.44
C GLU A 29 2.13 -3.13 -13.37
N GLU A 30 2.70 -1.95 -13.65
CA GLU A 30 3.95 -1.81 -14.41
C GLU A 30 5.16 -2.45 -13.70
N HIS A 31 5.20 -2.42 -12.37
CA HIS A 31 6.33 -2.97 -11.61
C HIS A 31 6.29 -4.49 -11.52
N PHE A 32 5.10 -5.06 -11.29
CA PHE A 32 4.91 -6.49 -11.13
C PHE A 32 4.58 -7.21 -12.44
N ASP A 33 4.27 -6.47 -13.52
CA ASP A 33 3.74 -6.98 -14.78
C ASP A 33 2.50 -7.88 -14.56
N LEU A 34 1.69 -7.50 -13.57
CA LEU A 34 0.53 -8.26 -13.09
C LEU A 34 -0.66 -7.33 -12.91
N SER A 35 -1.86 -7.87 -13.09
CA SER A 35 -3.09 -7.12 -12.79
C SER A 35 -3.28 -6.97 -11.29
N ILE A 36 -3.77 -5.81 -10.85
CA ILE A 36 -4.06 -5.51 -9.43
C ILE A 36 -5.03 -6.51 -8.79
N ASP A 37 -5.81 -7.22 -9.61
CA ASP A 37 -6.70 -8.29 -9.19
C ASP A 37 -5.95 -9.49 -8.55
N LYS A 38 -4.67 -9.68 -8.89
CA LYS A 38 -3.80 -10.74 -8.33
C LYS A 38 -3.04 -10.29 -7.09
N LEU A 39 -3.73 -9.59 -6.20
CA LEU A 39 -3.17 -9.07 -4.96
C LEU A 39 -3.13 -10.13 -3.84
N GLU A 40 -2.48 -11.25 -4.14
CA GLU A 40 -2.47 -12.45 -3.30
C GLU A 40 -1.28 -12.47 -2.33
N LYS A 41 -0.21 -11.73 -2.66
CA LYS A 41 1.04 -11.71 -1.88
C LYS A 41 1.11 -10.50 -0.97
N PHE A 42 1.63 -10.71 0.23
CA PHE A 42 1.91 -9.63 1.18
C PHE A 42 2.84 -8.55 0.59
N THR A 43 3.84 -8.94 -0.18
CA THR A 43 4.73 -8.01 -0.90
C THR A 43 3.97 -7.07 -1.84
N HIS A 44 2.90 -7.56 -2.48
CA HIS A 44 2.07 -6.76 -3.38
C HIS A 44 1.32 -5.67 -2.60
N LEU A 45 0.68 -6.05 -1.50
CA LEU A 45 0.01 -5.13 -0.56
C LEU A 45 0.97 -4.07 -0.04
N LEU A 46 2.15 -4.50 0.41
CA LEU A 46 3.16 -3.61 0.96
C LEU A 46 3.62 -2.58 -0.07
N PHE A 47 3.87 -3.02 -1.31
CA PHE A 47 4.33 -2.13 -2.36
C PHE A 47 3.27 -1.10 -2.73
N LEU A 48 2.00 -1.52 -2.83
CA LEU A 48 0.88 -0.63 -3.08
C LEU A 48 0.70 0.40 -1.94
N ALA A 49 0.80 -0.06 -0.69
CA ALA A 49 0.75 0.79 0.49
C ALA A 49 1.90 1.80 0.52
N TRP A 50 3.12 1.37 0.16
CA TRP A 50 4.27 2.26 0.06
C TRP A 50 4.11 3.30 -1.05
N LEU A 51 3.61 2.93 -2.23
CA LEU A 51 3.34 3.86 -3.33
C LEU A 51 2.36 4.95 -2.90
N ALA A 52 1.26 4.54 -2.25
CA ALA A 52 0.28 5.47 -1.71
C ALA A 52 0.91 6.37 -0.63
N ALA A 53 1.66 5.79 0.31
CA ALA A 53 2.31 6.51 1.40
C ALA A 53 3.33 7.53 0.87
N LYS A 54 4.11 7.16 -0.14
CA LYS A 54 5.07 8.03 -0.82
C LYS A 54 4.37 9.19 -1.51
N ARG A 55 3.24 8.93 -2.18
CA ARG A 55 2.42 9.97 -2.82
C ARG A 55 1.81 10.96 -1.81
N ASN A 56 1.35 10.48 -0.66
CA ASN A 56 0.83 11.33 0.42
C ASN A 56 1.94 11.98 1.27
N SER A 57 3.21 11.86 0.87
CA SER A 57 4.36 12.35 1.64
C SER A 57 4.40 11.81 3.08
N LYS A 58 3.82 10.63 3.33
CA LYS A 58 3.87 9.91 4.61
C LYS A 58 5.20 9.18 4.80
N THR A 59 5.84 8.81 3.69
CA THR A 59 7.18 8.23 3.70
C THR A 59 8.01 8.82 2.57
N SER A 60 9.27 9.15 2.87
CA SER A 60 10.30 9.47 1.87
C SER A 60 11.33 8.34 1.75
N ASN A 61 11.18 7.30 2.55
CA ASN A 61 12.11 6.19 2.61
C ASN A 61 11.91 5.25 1.41
N GLU A 62 12.99 4.57 1.05
CA GLU A 62 12.94 3.47 0.09
C GLU A 62 12.05 2.33 0.60
N PHE A 63 11.52 1.52 -0.33
CA PHE A 63 10.57 0.46 0.00
C PHE A 63 11.09 -0.49 1.08
N ASP A 64 12.36 -0.91 0.98
CA ASP A 64 12.99 -1.83 1.93
C ASP A 64 13.04 -1.26 3.35
N VAL A 65 13.49 -0.01 3.47
CA VAL A 65 13.57 0.71 4.76
C VAL A 65 12.18 0.93 5.34
N TRP A 66 11.21 1.29 4.50
CA TRP A 66 9.84 1.48 4.94
C TRP A 66 9.19 0.15 5.35
N ALA A 67 9.47 -0.95 4.65
CA ALA A 67 8.93 -2.26 4.94
C ALA A 67 9.33 -2.76 6.34
N ASP A 68 10.55 -2.47 6.78
CA ASP A 68 11.01 -2.79 8.14
C ASP A 68 10.19 -2.05 9.23
N THR A 69 9.76 -0.82 8.94
CA THR A 69 8.91 -0.04 9.85
C THR A 69 7.45 -0.48 9.85
N VAL A 70 7.04 -1.34 8.91
CA VAL A 70 5.66 -1.79 8.75
C VAL A 70 5.47 -3.11 9.48
N LYS A 71 4.55 -3.10 10.44
CA LYS A 71 4.17 -4.30 11.20
C LYS A 71 3.15 -5.14 10.45
N SER A 72 2.13 -4.51 9.87
CA SER A 72 1.12 -5.18 9.05
C SER A 72 0.50 -4.22 8.03
N VAL A 73 0.07 -4.77 6.89
CA VAL A 73 -0.73 -4.07 5.90
C VAL A 73 -1.98 -4.88 5.64
N GLU A 74 -3.12 -4.22 5.70
CA GLU A 74 -4.43 -4.80 5.49
C GLU A 74 -5.19 -3.92 4.50
N VAL A 75 -5.99 -4.55 3.65
CA VAL A 75 -6.98 -3.82 2.86
C VAL A 75 -8.10 -3.45 3.81
N ALA A 76 -8.27 -2.15 4.07
CA ALA A 76 -9.48 -1.66 4.71
C ALA A 76 -10.59 -1.76 3.66
N ASP A 77 -11.29 -2.90 3.70
CA ASP A 77 -12.44 -3.14 2.85
C ASP A 77 -13.42 -1.97 3.03
N PRO A 78 -13.78 -1.25 1.95
CA PRO A 78 -14.83 -0.26 2.05
C PRO A 78 -16.11 -1.05 2.31
N LYS A 79 -16.49 -1.16 3.59
CA LYS A 79 -17.78 -1.73 4.00
C LYS A 79 -18.85 -1.18 3.06
N GLY A 80 -19.42 -2.08 2.27
CA GLY A 80 -20.68 -1.84 1.56
C GLY A 80 -21.82 -1.57 2.54
#